data_AF-A0A2A9D3B1-F1
#
_entry.id   AF-A0A2A9D3B1-F1
#
_cell.length_a   1.000
_cell.length_b   1.000
_cell.length_c   1.000
_cell.angle_alpha   90.00
_cell.angle_beta   90.00
_cell.angle_gamma   90.00
#
_symmetry.space_group_name_H-M   'P 1'
#
loop_
_entity.id
_entity.type
_entity.pdbx_description
1 polymer ?
#
loop_
_entity_poly.entity_id
_entity_poly.type
_entity_poly.pdbx_seq_one_letter_code
_entity_poly.pdbx_strand_id
1 'polypeptide(L)'
;MLIGMTTHAYATTLAWEGNTAVGYRAYSREHVVRFGDVGSDSARFDSAVNGSAGRLVLSADAAFLGDAALPNPEQLLLAAASSCQLLSFLAVAARAGVEVTSYRDSASAEMPEDGPATRFTRIDLSIAVVARGCSEERVRELLEQAHQQCYIANTLNAPVHVTAEATIAE
;
A
#
# COMPACT_ATOMS: atom_id res chain seq x y z
N MET A 1 -27.23 20.26 -14.06
CA MET A 1 -25.84 20.63 -13.74
C MET A 1 -25.03 19.35 -13.80
N LEU A 2 -24.29 19.11 -14.89
CA LEU A 2 -23.44 17.93 -15.00
C LEU A 2 -22.29 18.11 -14.00
N ILE A 3 -22.28 17.30 -12.96
CA ILE A 3 -21.15 17.21 -12.03
C ILE A 3 -19.97 16.75 -12.87
N GLY A 4 -18.99 17.62 -13.09
CA GLY A 4 -17.79 17.28 -13.84
C GLY A 4 -17.08 16.10 -13.15
N MET A 5 -16.87 15.02 -13.89
CA MET A 5 -16.09 13.89 -13.40
C MET A 5 -14.67 14.37 -13.12
N THR A 6 -14.28 14.40 -11.84
CA THR A 6 -12.89 14.68 -11.46
C THR A 6 -12.12 13.38 -11.55
N THR A 7 -11.13 13.33 -12.45
CA THR A 7 -10.22 12.18 -12.57
C THR A 7 -8.94 12.48 -11.80
N HIS A 8 -8.63 11.64 -10.82
CA HIS A 8 -7.33 11.65 -10.16
C HIS A 8 -6.33 10.84 -10.98
N ALA A 9 -5.15 11.39 -11.23
CA ALA A 9 -4.10 10.73 -11.99
C ALA A 9 -2.81 10.69 -11.15
N TYR A 10 -2.07 9.58 -11.25
CA TYR A 10 -0.86 9.31 -10.47
C TYR A 10 0.26 8.83 -11.41
N ALA A 11 1.51 9.24 -11.17
CA ALA A 11 2.67 8.81 -11.96
C ALA A 11 3.86 8.45 -11.06
N THR A 12 4.66 7.51 -11.56
CA THR A 12 6.00 7.20 -11.03
C THR A 12 6.96 7.02 -12.19
N THR A 13 8.26 7.17 -11.92
CA THR A 13 9.32 6.78 -12.85
C THR A 13 10.21 5.74 -12.20
N LEU A 14 10.76 4.83 -13.01
CA LEU A 14 11.64 3.77 -12.55
C LEU A 14 12.89 3.75 -13.43
N ALA A 15 14.06 3.63 -12.81
CA ALA A 15 15.34 3.46 -13.50
C ALA A 15 16.12 2.28 -12.91
N TRP A 16 16.61 1.42 -13.78
CA TRP A 16 17.54 0.34 -13.48
C TRP A 16 18.77 0.50 -14.37
N GLU A 17 19.96 0.33 -13.80
CA GLU A 17 21.22 0.37 -14.53
C GLU A 17 22.01 -0.90 -14.23
N GLY A 18 22.49 -1.56 -15.28
CA GLY A 18 23.25 -2.81 -15.15
C GLY A 18 23.44 -3.51 -16.48
N ASN A 19 23.84 -4.77 -16.43
CA ASN A 19 24.07 -5.58 -17.62
C ASN A 19 23.54 -7.00 -17.40
N THR A 20 22.47 -7.39 -18.11
CA THR A 20 21.89 -8.74 -17.99
C THR A 20 22.68 -9.81 -18.75
N ALA A 21 23.57 -9.43 -19.68
CA ALA A 21 24.40 -10.36 -20.43
C ALA A 21 25.46 -11.06 -19.57
N VAL A 22 25.73 -10.55 -18.36
CA VAL A 22 26.59 -11.20 -17.35
C VAL A 22 25.94 -12.45 -16.73
N GLY A 23 24.66 -12.71 -17.02
CA GLY A 23 23.94 -13.91 -16.64
C GLY A 23 22.89 -13.68 -15.56
N TYR A 24 21.85 -14.53 -15.54
CA TYR A 24 20.65 -14.37 -14.71
C TYR A 24 20.92 -14.16 -13.21
N ARG A 25 21.92 -14.87 -12.66
CA ARG A 25 22.26 -14.81 -11.24
C ARG A 25 23.21 -13.66 -10.88
N ALA A 26 23.78 -12.97 -11.87
CA ALA A 26 24.94 -12.11 -11.68
C ALA A 26 24.64 -10.60 -11.80
N TYR A 27 23.52 -10.21 -12.42
CA TYR A 27 23.12 -8.79 -12.48
C TYR A 27 22.39 -8.36 -11.19
N SER A 28 22.58 -7.10 -10.79
CA SER A 28 21.84 -6.52 -9.65
C SER A 28 20.38 -6.29 -9.99
N ARG A 29 19.45 -6.53 -9.07
CA ARG A 29 18.03 -6.17 -9.18
C ARG A 29 17.71 -4.83 -8.52
N GLU A 30 18.71 -4.18 -7.94
CA GLU A 30 18.54 -2.87 -7.33
C GLU A 30 18.12 -1.84 -8.39
N HIS A 31 17.05 -1.12 -8.12
CA HIS A 31 16.55 -0.08 -8.99
C HIS A 31 15.92 1.04 -8.18
N VAL A 32 15.68 2.15 -8.85
CA VAL A 32 15.19 3.38 -8.22
C VAL A 32 13.81 3.70 -8.75
N VAL A 33 12.85 3.86 -7.84
CA VAL A 33 11.52 4.41 -8.13
C VAL A 33 11.46 5.85 -7.61
N ARG A 34 10.90 6.76 -8.39
CA ARG A 34 10.62 8.15 -7.97
C ARG A 34 9.13 8.43 -8.08
N PHE A 35 8.57 9.05 -7.06
CA PHE A 35 7.18 9.51 -7.03
C PHE A 35 7.10 10.95 -7.52
N GLY A 36 6.04 11.32 -8.24
CA GLY A 36 5.84 12.68 -8.71
C GLY A 36 4.46 12.89 -9.33
N ASP A 37 4.13 14.16 -9.63
CA ASP A 37 2.84 14.51 -10.23
C ASP A 37 2.82 14.18 -11.72
N VAL A 38 1.66 13.74 -12.19
CA VAL A 38 1.36 13.56 -13.62
C VAL A 38 1.53 14.91 -14.34
N GLY A 39 2.49 15.00 -15.25
CA GLY A 39 2.77 16.22 -16.00
C GLY A 39 3.83 17.14 -15.38
N SER A 40 4.46 16.75 -14.27
CA SER A 40 5.76 17.33 -13.93
C SER A 40 6.76 16.92 -15.03
N ASP A 41 7.34 17.92 -15.68
CA ASP A 41 8.26 17.73 -16.80
C ASP A 41 9.32 16.70 -16.40
N SER A 42 9.35 15.55 -17.09
CA SER A 42 10.29 14.44 -16.83
C SER A 42 11.76 14.87 -16.83
N ALA A 43 12.06 16.09 -17.31
CA ALA A 43 13.37 16.71 -17.31
C ALA A 43 13.80 17.32 -15.96
N ARG A 44 12.90 17.54 -14.99
CA ARG A 44 13.28 18.00 -13.64
C ARG A 44 13.47 16.82 -12.69
N PHE A 45 14.45 15.97 -13.04
CA PHE A 45 14.91 14.82 -12.26
C PHE A 45 15.32 15.15 -10.81
N ASP A 46 15.56 16.44 -10.51
CA ASP A 46 16.07 16.92 -9.22
C ASP A 46 15.05 17.69 -8.36
N SER A 47 13.80 17.87 -8.82
CA SER A 47 12.82 18.63 -8.04
C SER A 47 12.18 17.73 -6.98
N ALA A 48 12.63 17.88 -5.74
CA ALA A 48 12.06 17.25 -4.57
C ALA A 48 10.53 17.40 -4.56
N VAL A 49 9.82 16.26 -4.60
CA VAL A 49 8.48 16.18 -4.02
C VAL A 49 8.62 16.64 -2.57
N ASN A 50 7.80 17.59 -2.13
CA ASN A 50 7.87 18.10 -0.76
C ASN A 50 7.63 16.96 0.24
N GLY A 51 8.72 16.43 0.78
CA GLY A 51 8.82 15.25 1.63
C GLY A 51 10.11 14.48 1.32
N SER A 52 10.86 14.06 2.32
CA SER A 52 12.17 13.36 2.19
C SER A 52 12.17 12.06 1.35
N ALA A 53 11.03 11.63 0.80
CA ALA A 53 10.84 10.32 0.15
C ALA A 53 10.39 10.41 -1.33
N GLY A 54 10.78 11.43 -2.08
CA GLY A 54 10.55 11.49 -3.55
C GLY A 54 11.21 10.35 -4.35
N ARG A 55 11.90 9.42 -3.68
CA ARG A 55 12.64 8.29 -4.24
C ARG A 55 12.61 7.10 -3.28
N LEU A 56 12.50 5.89 -3.82
CA LEU A 56 12.78 4.62 -3.15
C LEU A 56 13.86 3.84 -3.91
N VAL A 57 14.72 3.15 -3.18
CA VAL A 57 15.61 2.12 -3.73
C VAL A 57 14.98 0.78 -3.41
N LEU A 58 14.72 -0.01 -4.45
CA LEU A 58 14.01 -1.28 -4.37
C LEU A 58 14.89 -2.40 -4.92
N SER A 59 14.53 -3.63 -4.61
CA SER A 59 15.07 -4.82 -5.25
C SER A 59 13.92 -5.81 -5.55
N ALA A 60 14.22 -6.90 -6.24
CA ALA A 60 13.33 -8.07 -6.24
C ALA A 60 13.28 -8.72 -4.85
N ASP A 61 12.32 -9.61 -4.62
CA ASP A 61 12.33 -10.51 -3.47
C ASP A 61 13.60 -11.37 -3.43
N ALA A 62 14.05 -11.75 -2.23
CA ALA A 62 15.21 -12.61 -2.03
C ALA A 62 15.02 -14.00 -2.69
N ALA A 63 13.79 -14.52 -2.72
CA ALA A 63 13.45 -15.75 -3.45
C ALA A 63 13.76 -15.63 -4.95
N PHE A 64 13.71 -14.40 -5.49
CA PHE A 64 14.02 -14.08 -6.88
C PHE A 64 15.38 -13.39 -7.05
N LEU A 65 16.33 -13.69 -6.15
CA LEU A 65 17.72 -13.25 -6.14
C LEU A 65 17.92 -11.74 -5.90
N GLY A 66 16.96 -11.09 -5.24
CA GLY A 66 17.12 -9.70 -4.81
C GLY A 66 17.81 -9.54 -3.46
N ASP A 67 18.09 -8.29 -3.11
CA ASP A 67 18.59 -7.88 -1.80
C ASP A 67 17.46 -7.80 -0.77
N ALA A 68 17.51 -8.67 0.25
CA ALA A 68 16.55 -8.72 1.33
C ALA A 68 16.56 -7.48 2.25
N ALA A 69 17.60 -6.64 2.18
CA ALA A 69 17.67 -5.38 2.91
C ALA A 69 16.89 -4.24 2.24
N LEU A 70 16.47 -4.43 0.98
CA LEU A 70 15.68 -3.46 0.23
C LEU A 70 14.23 -3.91 0.09
N PRO A 71 13.26 -2.98 0.13
CA PRO A 71 11.87 -3.33 -0.11
C PRO A 71 11.67 -3.84 -1.54
N ASN A 72 10.74 -4.78 -1.69
CA ASN A 72 10.36 -5.35 -2.98
C ASN A 72 8.94 -4.92 -3.41
N PRO A 73 8.58 -5.08 -4.70
CA PRO A 73 7.26 -4.70 -5.20
C PRO A 73 6.09 -5.36 -4.47
N GLU A 74 6.24 -6.63 -4.05
CA GLU A 74 5.21 -7.38 -3.33
C GLU A 74 4.92 -6.74 -1.96
N GLN A 75 5.96 -6.37 -1.22
CA GLN A 75 5.86 -5.63 0.05
C GLN A 75 5.27 -4.24 -0.16
N LEU A 76 5.62 -3.53 -1.24
CA LEU A 76 5.03 -2.24 -1.55
C LEU A 76 3.54 -2.33 -1.86
N LEU A 77 3.10 -3.39 -2.56
CA LEU A 77 1.69 -3.62 -2.83
C LEU A 77 0.91 -3.92 -1.55
N LEU A 78 1.46 -4.76 -0.67
CA LEU A 78 0.88 -5.04 0.65
C LEU A 78 0.79 -3.77 1.51
N ALA A 79 1.85 -2.97 1.54
CA ALA A 79 1.87 -1.70 2.25
C ALA A 79 0.83 -0.70 1.69
N ALA A 80 0.65 -0.66 0.37
CA ALA A 80 -0.37 0.18 -0.27
C ALA A 80 -1.80 -0.24 0.12
N ALA A 81 -2.08 -1.55 0.17
CA ALA A 81 -3.37 -2.08 0.60
C ALA A 81 -3.68 -1.74 2.07
N SER A 82 -2.72 -2.00 2.96
CA SER A 82 -2.78 -1.66 4.39
C SER A 82 -3.00 -0.15 4.62
N SER A 83 -2.18 0.67 3.97
CA SER A 83 -2.26 2.14 4.08
C SER A 83 -3.59 2.69 3.57
N CYS A 84 -4.11 2.16 2.44
CA CYS A 84 -5.40 2.59 1.92
C CYS A 84 -6.56 2.22 2.86
N GLN A 85 -6.53 1.03 3.47
CA GLN A 85 -7.51 0.65 4.49
C GLN A 85 -7.48 1.59 5.69
N LEU A 86 -6.29 1.91 6.21
CA LEU A 86 -6.11 2.89 7.29
C LEU A 86 -6.73 4.24 6.93
N LEU A 87 -6.38 4.80 5.77
CA LEU A 87 -6.82 6.13 5.36
C LEU A 87 -8.34 6.18 5.15
N SER A 88 -8.93 5.15 4.55
CA SER A 88 -10.39 5.01 4.46
C SER A 88 -11.03 4.94 5.84
N PHE A 89 -10.45 4.18 6.78
CA PHE A 89 -10.96 4.03 8.14
C PHE A 89 -10.93 5.35 8.91
N LEU A 90 -9.80 6.05 8.90
CA LEU A 90 -9.68 7.35 9.56
C LEU A 90 -10.69 8.35 8.99
N ALA A 91 -10.92 8.35 7.67
CA ALA A 91 -11.89 9.23 7.04
C ALA A 91 -13.33 8.96 7.51
N VAL A 92 -13.76 7.69 7.55
CA VAL A 92 -15.13 7.35 8.00
C VAL A 92 -15.29 7.53 9.51
N ALA A 93 -14.27 7.23 10.31
CA ALA A 93 -14.29 7.45 11.76
C ALA A 93 -14.41 8.94 12.10
N ALA A 94 -13.63 9.79 11.44
CA ALA A 94 -13.71 11.25 11.60
C ALA A 94 -15.09 11.80 11.24
N ARG A 95 -15.68 11.36 10.12
CA ARG A 95 -17.05 11.75 9.72
C ARG A 95 -18.11 11.27 10.70
N ALA A 96 -17.87 10.15 11.36
CA ALA A 96 -18.75 9.59 12.38
C ALA A 96 -18.55 10.21 13.78
N GLY A 97 -17.59 11.14 13.95
CA GLY A 97 -17.26 11.74 15.24
C GLY A 97 -16.59 10.78 16.23
N VAL A 98 -16.00 9.68 15.75
CA VAL A 98 -15.27 8.71 16.59
C VAL A 98 -13.82 9.15 16.74
N GLU A 99 -13.35 9.28 17.98
CA GLU A 99 -11.98 9.62 18.29
C GLU A 99 -11.10 8.37 18.23
N VAL A 100 -10.33 8.21 17.15
CA VAL A 100 -9.32 7.15 16.99
C VAL A 100 -7.96 7.71 17.41
N THR A 101 -7.31 7.07 18.37
CA THR A 101 -6.03 7.52 18.94
C THR A 101 -4.85 6.62 18.59
N SER A 102 -5.10 5.37 18.17
CA SER A 102 -4.09 4.46 17.66
C SER A 102 -4.70 3.50 16.63
N TYR A 103 -3.92 3.20 15.59
CA TYR A 103 -4.18 2.14 14.63
C TYR A 103 -2.86 1.44 14.35
N ARG A 104 -2.85 0.11 14.41
CA ARG A 104 -1.73 -0.73 13.99
C ARG A 104 -2.26 -1.84 13.11
N ASP A 105 -1.49 -2.19 12.08
CA ASP A 105 -1.81 -3.29 11.18
C ASP A 105 -0.58 -4.20 11.05
N SER A 106 -0.79 -5.50 11.24
CA SER A 106 0.17 -6.56 10.94
C SER A 106 -0.26 -7.28 9.67
N ALA A 107 -0.06 -6.62 8.53
CA ALA A 107 -0.52 -7.11 7.24
C ALA A 107 0.35 -8.27 6.72
N SER A 108 -0.29 -9.25 6.07
CA SER A 108 0.38 -10.38 5.41
C SER A 108 -0.26 -10.68 4.05
N ALA A 109 0.47 -11.35 3.16
CA ALA A 109 -0.03 -11.82 1.88
C ALA A 109 0.56 -13.18 1.53
N GLU A 110 -0.18 -13.97 0.75
CA GLU A 110 0.25 -15.29 0.27
C GLU A 110 0.44 -15.25 -1.25
N MET A 111 1.59 -15.75 -1.73
CA MET A 111 1.94 -15.85 -3.14
C MET A 111 2.42 -17.27 -3.50
N PRO A 112 1.51 -18.22 -3.71
CA PRO A 112 1.90 -19.57 -4.10
C PRO A 112 2.51 -19.61 -5.51
N GLU A 113 3.54 -20.43 -5.70
CA GLU A 113 4.25 -20.64 -6.98
C GLU A 113 3.75 -21.86 -7.76
N ASP A 114 2.86 -22.67 -7.19
CA ASP A 114 2.34 -23.91 -7.78
C ASP A 114 1.13 -23.69 -8.71
N GLY A 115 0.67 -22.45 -8.83
CA GLY A 115 -0.46 -22.06 -9.67
C GLY A 115 -0.10 -21.78 -11.13
N PRO A 116 -1.11 -21.55 -11.99
CA PRO A 116 -0.90 -21.20 -13.40
C PRO A 116 -0.21 -19.84 -13.59
N ALA A 117 -0.22 -18.99 -12.57
CA ALA A 117 0.54 -17.74 -12.51
C ALA A 117 0.83 -17.38 -11.05
N THR A 118 2.10 -17.11 -10.74
CA THR A 118 2.56 -16.60 -9.44
C THR A 118 1.98 -15.22 -9.19
N ARG A 119 1.14 -15.08 -8.16
CA ARG A 119 0.48 -13.83 -7.77
C ARG A 119 -0.01 -13.93 -6.33
N PHE A 120 -0.31 -12.78 -5.71
CA PHE A 120 -1.07 -12.79 -4.46
C PHE A 120 -2.41 -13.51 -4.65
N THR A 121 -2.65 -14.54 -3.84
CA THR A 121 -3.94 -15.25 -3.76
C THR A 121 -4.77 -14.76 -2.59
N ARG A 122 -4.15 -14.11 -1.62
CA ARG A 122 -4.79 -13.60 -0.41
C ARG A 122 -3.96 -12.48 0.22
N ILE A 123 -4.63 -11.47 0.74
CA ILE A 123 -4.06 -10.46 1.64
C ILE A 123 -4.89 -10.46 2.93
N ASP A 124 -4.23 -10.42 4.08
CA ASP A 124 -4.86 -10.30 5.40
C ASP A 124 -4.34 -9.05 6.10
N LEU A 125 -5.26 -8.19 6.53
CA LEU A 125 -4.99 -7.01 7.35
C LEU A 125 -5.45 -7.33 8.78
N SER A 126 -4.50 -7.33 9.72
CA SER A 126 -4.73 -7.68 11.13
C SER A 126 -4.60 -6.42 11.97
N ILE A 127 -5.73 -5.80 12.26
CA ILE A 127 -5.82 -4.42 12.73
C ILE A 127 -6.09 -4.37 14.24
N ALA A 128 -5.33 -3.56 14.96
CA ALA A 128 -5.61 -3.18 16.34
C ALA A 128 -5.91 -1.67 16.42
N VAL A 129 -7.09 -1.32 16.93
CA VAL A 129 -7.56 0.07 17.06
C VAL A 129 -7.73 0.46 18.54
N VAL A 130 -7.29 1.67 18.90
CA VAL A 130 -7.68 2.32 20.16
C VAL A 130 -8.56 3.51 19.84
N ALA A 131 -9.77 3.53 20.39
CA ALA A 131 -10.76 4.59 20.18
C ALA A 131 -11.37 5.07 21.51
N ARG A 132 -12.03 6.23 21.49
CA ARG A 132 -12.71 6.85 22.63
C ARG A 132 -14.13 7.27 22.24
N GLY A 133 -15.02 7.30 23.23
CA GLY A 133 -16.38 7.82 23.07
C GLY A 133 -17.29 7.01 22.14
N CYS A 134 -16.95 5.75 21.84
CA CYS A 134 -17.76 4.84 21.02
C CYS A 134 -17.72 3.41 21.57
N SER A 135 -18.53 2.50 21.01
CA SER A 135 -18.43 1.07 21.29
C SER A 135 -17.42 0.39 20.36
N GLU A 136 -16.96 -0.81 20.71
CA GLU A 136 -16.14 -1.65 19.83
C GLU A 136 -16.90 -2.03 18.55
N GLU A 137 -18.20 -2.31 18.67
CA GLU A 137 -19.08 -2.62 17.53
C GLU A 137 -19.06 -1.48 16.53
N ARG A 138 -19.09 -0.23 17.02
CA ARG A 138 -19.05 0.94 16.15
C ARG A 138 -17.73 1.04 15.38
N VAL A 139 -16.62 0.68 16.03
CA VAL A 139 -15.31 0.62 15.36
C VAL A 139 -15.30 -0.46 14.28
N ARG A 140 -15.83 -1.65 14.56
CA ARG A 140 -15.91 -2.76 13.58
C ARG A 140 -16.77 -2.39 12.37
N GLU A 141 -17.93 -1.77 12.58
CA GLU A 141 -18.79 -1.26 11.49
C GLU A 141 -18.05 -0.26 10.60
N LEU A 142 -17.30 0.67 11.21
CA LEU A 142 -16.53 1.68 10.48
C LEU A 142 -15.36 1.07 9.71
N LEU A 143 -14.69 0.04 10.24
CA LEU A 143 -13.65 -0.69 9.52
C LEU A 143 -14.19 -1.42 8.30
N GLU A 144 -15.37 -2.03 8.40
CA GLU A 144 -16.02 -2.67 7.26
C GLU A 144 -16.49 -1.66 6.22
N GLN A 145 -17.08 -0.54 6.64
CA GLN A 145 -17.42 0.56 5.75
C GLN A 145 -16.18 1.11 5.03
N ALA A 146 -15.06 1.25 5.74
CA ALA A 146 -13.80 1.69 5.18
C ALA A 146 -13.25 0.71 4.13
N HIS A 147 -13.41 -0.58 4.39
CA HIS A 147 -12.97 -1.62 3.46
C HIS A 147 -13.68 -1.53 2.12
N GLN A 148 -14.99 -1.31 2.12
CA GLN A 148 -15.77 -1.08 0.91
C GLN A 148 -15.33 0.18 0.13
N GLN A 149 -14.73 1.16 0.81
CA GLN A 149 -14.25 2.41 0.22
C GLN A 149 -12.76 2.37 -0.15
N CYS A 150 -12.04 1.30 0.19
CA CYS A 150 -10.61 1.16 -0.06
C CYS A 150 -10.34 1.03 -1.57
N TYR A 151 -9.72 2.05 -2.16
CA TYR A 151 -9.41 2.07 -3.60
C TYR A 151 -8.51 0.92 -4.02
N ILE A 152 -7.52 0.57 -3.18
CA ILE A 152 -6.59 -0.51 -3.49
C ILE A 152 -7.29 -1.87 -3.41
N ALA A 153 -8.06 -2.15 -2.35
CA ALA A 153 -8.82 -3.40 -2.27
C ALA A 153 -9.81 -3.55 -3.44
N ASN A 154 -10.46 -2.47 -3.86
CA ASN A 154 -11.35 -2.44 -5.02
C ASN A 154 -10.63 -2.59 -6.38
N THR A 155 -9.30 -2.50 -6.41
CA THR A 155 -8.48 -2.65 -7.63
C THR A 155 -7.89 -4.05 -7.76
N LEU A 156 -7.65 -4.73 -6.63
CA LEU A 156 -6.93 -6.00 -6.61
C LEU A 156 -7.83 -7.19 -6.96
N ASN A 157 -7.26 -8.16 -7.68
CA ASN A 157 -7.91 -9.45 -7.93
C ASN A 157 -7.82 -10.39 -6.71
N ALA A 158 -6.80 -10.21 -5.87
CA ALA A 158 -6.63 -10.97 -4.64
C ALA A 158 -7.62 -10.46 -3.58
N PRO A 159 -8.41 -11.33 -2.92
CA PRO A 159 -9.26 -10.90 -1.83
C PRO A 159 -8.40 -10.32 -0.70
N VAL A 160 -8.85 -9.19 -0.17
CA VAL A 160 -8.25 -8.53 0.99
C VAL A 160 -9.19 -8.76 2.17
N HIS A 161 -8.73 -9.48 3.19
CA HIS A 161 -9.50 -9.76 4.40
C HIS A 161 -9.11 -8.80 5.51
N VAL A 162 -10.10 -8.28 6.23
CA VAL A 162 -9.88 -7.41 7.38
C VAL A 162 -10.33 -8.14 8.64
N THR A 163 -9.41 -8.35 9.57
CA THR A 163 -9.72 -8.82 10.93
C THR A 163 -9.25 -7.76 11.91
N ALA A 164 -10.08 -7.41 12.88
CA ALA A 164 -9.77 -6.32 13.78
C ALA A 164 -10.20 -6.55 15.22
N GLU A 165 -9.37 -6.03 16.13
CA GLU A 165 -9.65 -5.88 17.55
C GLU A 165 -9.71 -4.38 17.90
N ALA A 166 -10.69 -4.00 18.71
CA ALA A 166 -10.89 -2.62 19.14
C ALA A 166 -10.78 -2.54 20.66
N THR A 167 -10.05 -1.55 21.15
CA THR A 167 -9.99 -1.20 22.58
C THR A 167 -10.59 0.18 22.75
N ILE A 168 -11.60 0.29 23.63
CA ILE A 168 -12.20 1.59 23.99
C ILE A 168 -11.51 2.12 25.23
N ALA A 169 -10.76 3.21 25.07
CA ALA A 169 -10.13 3.89 26.18
C ALA A 169 -11.14 4.80 26.91
N GLU A 170 -11.00 4.88 28.24
CA GLU A 170 -11.76 5.79 29.11
C GLU A 170 -11.46 7.26 28.82
#